data_AF-A0A5M5BS04-F1
#
_entry.id   AF-A0A5M5BS04-F1
#
_cell.length_a   1.000
_cell.length_b   1.000
_cell.length_c   1.000
_cell.angle_alpha   90.00
_cell.angle_beta   90.00
_cell.angle_gamma   90.00
#
_symmetry.space_group_name_H-M   'P 1'
#
loop_
_entity.id
_entity.type
_entity.pdbx_description
1 polymer ?
#
loop_
_entity_poly.entity_id
_entity_poly.type
_entity_poly.pdbx_seq_one_letter_code
_entity_poly.pdbx_strand_id
1 'polypeptide(L)' 'MDMNLILASIGVFLVVILLLVVILLVAKNFLVPSGNVKLTINGEKELEVDSGSTLLNT' A
#
# COMPACT_ATOMS: atom_id res chain seq x y z
N MET A 1 -3.39 -33.19 23.66
CA MET A 1 -3.43 -32.12 22.65
C MET A 1 -2.02 -31.96 22.11
N ASP A 2 -1.85 -32.15 20.81
CA ASP A 2 -0.53 -32.34 20.23
C ASP A 2 0.14 -30.99 19.93
N MET A 3 1.15 -30.64 20.73
CA MET A 3 1.89 -29.38 20.62
C MET A 3 2.45 -29.16 19.21
N ASN A 4 2.95 -30.22 18.58
CA ASN A 4 3.49 -30.17 17.22
C ASN A 4 2.43 -29.76 16.19
N LEU A 5 1.20 -30.25 16.34
CA LEU A 5 0.08 -29.89 15.44
C LEU A 5 -0.31 -28.42 15.61
N ILE A 6 -0.35 -27.92 16.86
CA ILE A 6 -0.65 -26.52 17.14
C ILE A 6 0.40 -25.60 16.52
N LEU A 7 1.68 -25.87 16.76
CA LEU A 7 2.78 -25.05 16.24
C LEU A 7 2.82 -25.07 14.71
N ALA A 8 2.62 -26.24 14.09
CA ALA A 8 2.56 -26.35 12.64
C ALA A 8 1.37 -25.57 12.05
N SER A 9 0.20 -25.63 12.68
CA SER A 9 -1.00 -24.92 12.22
C SER A 9 -0.82 -23.40 12.28
N ILE A 10 -0.28 -22.88 13.39
CA ILE A 10 0.04 -21.45 13.54
C ILE A 10 1.07 -21.02 12.49
N GLY A 11 2.13 -21.81 12.29
CA GLY A 11 3.19 -21.51 11.32
C GLY A 11 2.67 -21.43 9.89
N VAL A 12 1.89 -22.42 9.44
CA VAL A 12 1.32 -22.43 8.09
C VAL A 12 0.37 -21.25 7.90
N PHE A 13 -0.51 -20.98 8.86
CA PHE A 13 -1.47 -19.89 8.77
C PHE A 13 -0.78 -18.52 8.68
N LEU A 14 0.25 -18.31 9.49
CA LEU A 14 1.06 -17.09 9.46
C LEU A 14 1.75 -16.91 8.10
N VAL A 15 2.35 -17.96 7.55
CA VAL A 15 3.02 -17.91 6.24
C VAL A 15 2.02 -17.53 5.14
N VAL A 16 0.83 -18.14 5.13
CA VAL A 16 -0.20 -17.83 4.13
C VAL A 16 -0.64 -16.36 4.24
N ILE A 17 -0.91 -15.86 5.44
CA ILE A 17 -1.30 -14.45 5.63
C ILE A 17 -0.20 -13.50 5.15
N LEU A 18 1.05 -13.73 5.54
CA LEU A 18 2.15 -12.88 5.12
C LEU A 18 2.34 -12.90 3.60
N LEU A 19 2.24 -14.06 2.97
CA LEU A 19 2.31 -14.20 1.52
C LEU A 19 1.20 -13.38 0.84
N LEU A 20 -0.04 -13.48 1.33
CA LEU A 20 -1.17 -12.70 0.81
C LEU A 20 -0.96 -11.19 0.98
N VAL A 21 -0.48 -10.75 2.15
CA VAL A 21 -0.17 -9.34 2.41
C VAL A 21 0.91 -8.83 1.46
N VAL A 22 1.98 -9.61 1.23
CA VAL A 22 3.04 -9.23 0.28
C VAL A 22 2.47 -9.09 -1.13
N ILE A 23 1.62 -10.02 -1.59
CA ILE A 23 0.95 -9.90 -2.89
C ILE A 23 0.14 -8.61 -2.98
N LEU A 24 -0.66 -8.28 -1.95
CA LEU A 24 -1.45 -7.05 -1.91
C LEU A 24 -0.58 -5.78 -1.93
N LEU A 25 0.55 -5.78 -1.22
CA LEU A 25 1.48 -4.65 -1.21
C LEU A 25 2.16 -4.47 -2.57
N VAL A 26 2.57 -5.56 -3.22
CA VAL A 26 3.11 -5.53 -4.58
C VAL A 26 2.05 -5.00 -5.54
N ALA A 27 0.84 -5.54 -5.52
CA ALA A 27 -0.26 -5.08 -6.36
C ALA A 27 -0.58 -3.59 -6.14
N LYS A 28 -0.59 -3.12 -4.89
CA LYS A 28 -0.78 -1.72 -4.54
C LYS A 28 0.23 -0.81 -5.25
N ASN A 29 1.51 -1.19 -5.31
CA ASN A 29 2.54 -0.39 -5.96
C ASN A 29 2.31 -0.19 -7.47
N PHE A 30 1.61 -1.11 -8.13
CA PHE A 30 1.29 -1.00 -9.56
C PHE A 30 -0.08 -0.40 -9.84
N LEU A 31 -1.06 -0.67 -8.98
CA LEU A 31 -2.46 -0.28 -9.20
C LEU A 31 -2.81 1.07 -8.58
N VAL A 32 -2.01 1.57 -7.63
CA VAL A 32 -2.26 2.85 -6.97
C VAL A 32 -1.20 3.87 -7.40
N PRO A 33 -1.61 4.98 -8.03
CA PRO A 33 -0.71 6.07 -8.39
C PRO A 33 0.06 6.55 -7.14
N SER A 34 1.38 6.62 -7.27
CA SER A 34 2.29 7.01 -6.19
C SER A 34 3.27 8.06 -6.72
N GLY A 35 3.73 8.97 -5.84
CA GLY A 35 4.62 10.08 -6.19
C GLY A 35 3.89 11.37 -6.54
N ASN A 36 4.63 12.31 -7.14
CA ASN A 36 4.13 13.64 -7.41
C ASN A 36 3.10 13.63 -8.55
N VAL A 37 2.05 14.41 -8.38
CA VAL A 37 0.99 14.64 -9.37
C VAL A 37 0.98 16.09 -9.79
N LYS A 38 0.51 16.35 -11.01
CA LYS A 38 0.33 17.71 -11.50
C LYS A 38 -0.98 18.29 -10.98
N LEU A 39 -0.88 19.44 -10.32
CA LEU A 39 -1.99 20.27 -9.90
C LEU A 39 -2.05 21.52 -10.79
N THR A 40 -3.17 21.72 -11.48
CA THR A 40 -3.43 22.93 -12.26
C THR A 40 -4.39 23.84 -11.49
N ILE A 41 -3.92 25.01 -11.06
CA ILE A 41 -4.72 26.00 -10.34
C ILE A 41 -5.29 26.98 -11.36
N ASN A 42 -6.62 27.10 -11.39
CA ASN A 42 -7.38 28.02 -12.26
C ASN A 42 -7.03 27.91 -13.76
N GLY A 43 -6.49 26.78 -14.23
CA GLY A 43 -6.09 26.59 -15.62
C GLY A 43 -4.79 27.31 -16.04
N GLU A 44 -4.11 28.00 -15.11
CA GLU A 44 -2.98 28.88 -15.43
C GLU A 44 -1.66 28.45 -14.77
N LYS A 45 -1.72 27.93 -13.54
CA LYS A 45 -0.54 27.61 -12.75
C LYS A 45 -0.42 26.11 -12.52
N GLU A 46 0.63 25.50 -13.04
CA GLU A 46 0.97 24.09 -12.79
C GLU A 46 1.98 23.94 -11.66
N LEU A 47 1.71 23.01 -10.74
CA LEU A 47 2.59 22.64 -9.63
C LEU A 47 2.70 21.11 -9.54
N GLU A 48 3.87 20.60 -9.17
CA GLU A 48 4.03 19.19 -8.81
C GLU A 48 3.91 19.03 -7.29
N VAL A 49 3.00 18.18 -6.86
CA VAL A 49 2.59 18.07 -5.45
C VAL A 49 2.49 16.60 -5.07
N ASP A 50 2.78 16.26 -3.82
CA ASP A 50 2.64 14.88 -3.36
C ASP A 50 1.19 14.42 -3.45
N SER A 51 0.97 13.25 -4.06
CA SER A 51 -0.35 12.63 -4.14
C SER A 51 -0.93 12.37 -2.73
N GLY A 52 -2.14 12.88 -2.48
CA GLY A 52 -2.83 12.75 -1.19
C GLY A 52 -2.60 13.90 -0.20
N SER A 53 -1.75 14.88 -0.52
CA SER A 53 -1.59 16.10 0.27
C SER A 53 -2.81 17.02 0.19
N THR A 54 -2.98 17.88 1.19
CA THR A 54 -4.07 18.85 1.21
C THR A 54 -3.71 20.11 0.42
N LEU A 55 -4.71 20.78 -0.15
CA LEU A 55 -4.52 22.00 -0.93
C LEU A 55 -4.00 23.20 -0.11
N LEU A 56 -4.14 23.17 1.23
CA LEU A 56 -3.70 24.28 2.09
C LEU A 56 -2.20 24.23 2.42
N ASN A 57 -1.61 23.03 2.43
CA ASN A 57 -0.21 22.79 2.78
C ASN A 57 0.69 22.63 1.54
N THR A 58 0.11 22.84 0.35
CA THR A 58 0.72 22.65 -0.96
C THR A 58 0.96 24.00 -1.62
#